data_AF-A0A7S3U1F5-F1
#
_entry.id   AF-A0A7S3U1F5-F1
#
_cell.length_a   1.000
_cell.length_b   1.000
_cell.length_c   1.000
_cell.angle_alpha   90.00
_cell.angle_beta   90.00
_cell.angle_gamma   90.00
#
_symmetry.space_group_name_H-M   'P 1'
#
loop_
_entity.id
_entity.type
_entity.pdbx_description
1 polymer ?
#
loop_
_entity_poly.entity_id
_entity_poly.type
_entity_poly.pdbx_seq_one_letter_code
_entity_poly.pdbx_strand_id
1 'polypeptide(L)'
;DTAYMIAFSLTMLNSDLHSSRNKRKMTRDQYLNQLRGTCKDGSSPNPAMLHDFYTRVARLEWAVEERIHMRVVREGWVHKKSSRKVNAQDKRLYALLSSRALYFFAEASDTEPAAYIRLEGMTVVPLPKGRFGFEMRPLSHIKDGKDTEVRMVKLLDKGNGVLVSEQSRHSTFAFTVETEREAAGWLCAIRDYTLDPPSHVSSAAKRVDSINHTDGSSSTTRRRRRTGSLDPEAAAASITPDESGKIMKRV
;
A
#
# COMPACT_ATOMS: atom_id res chain seq x y z
N ASP A 1 32.65 -21.28 -9.77
CA ASP A 1 32.01 -22.48 -9.16
C ASP A 1 31.92 -22.36 -7.65
N THR A 2 33.04 -22.16 -6.94
CA THR A 2 33.02 -21.98 -5.47
C THR A 2 32.07 -20.86 -5.01
N ALA A 3 32.08 -19.69 -5.67
CA ALA A 3 31.14 -18.61 -5.38
C ALA A 3 29.66 -19.02 -5.59
N TYR A 4 29.36 -19.75 -6.68
CA TYR A 4 28.00 -20.24 -6.95
C TYR A 4 27.52 -21.21 -5.88
N MET A 5 28.37 -22.14 -5.47
CA MET A 5 28.05 -23.10 -4.43
C MET A 5 27.84 -22.41 -3.06
N ILE A 6 28.65 -21.39 -2.73
CA ILE A 6 28.42 -20.59 -1.51
C ILE A 6 27.07 -19.86 -1.62
N ALA A 7 26.72 -19.29 -2.77
CA ALA A 7 25.41 -18.64 -2.95
C ALA A 7 24.23 -19.61 -2.76
N PHE A 8 24.32 -20.83 -3.30
CA PHE A 8 23.32 -21.88 -3.08
C PHE A 8 23.27 -22.34 -1.63
N SER A 9 24.41 -22.52 -0.97
CA SER A 9 24.45 -22.92 0.44
C SER A 9 23.80 -21.87 1.34
N LEU A 10 23.99 -20.59 1.04
CA LEU A 10 23.33 -19.50 1.75
C LEU A 10 21.81 -19.48 1.51
N THR A 11 21.35 -19.78 0.29
CA THR A 11 19.91 -19.92 -0.01
C THR A 11 19.27 -21.07 0.78
N MET A 12 19.96 -22.20 0.85
CA MET A 12 19.55 -23.34 1.66
C MET A 12 19.56 -23.00 3.14
N LEU A 13 20.58 -22.30 3.63
CA LEU A 13 20.68 -21.84 5.01
C LEU A 13 19.51 -20.90 5.38
N ASN A 14 19.18 -19.92 4.54
CA ASN A 14 18.05 -19.02 4.80
C ASN A 14 16.74 -19.81 4.93
N SER A 15 16.50 -20.75 4.01
CA SER A 15 15.32 -21.62 4.05
C SER A 15 15.32 -22.52 5.29
N ASP A 16 16.46 -23.10 5.65
CA ASP A 16 16.64 -23.94 6.83
C ASP A 16 16.29 -23.18 8.11
N LEU A 17 16.86 -21.97 8.30
CA LEU A 17 16.74 -21.15 9.50
C LEU A 17 15.34 -20.53 9.66
N HIS A 18 14.74 -20.00 8.59
CA HIS A 18 13.51 -19.19 8.70
C HIS A 18 12.21 -19.93 8.39
N SER A 19 12.26 -21.08 7.70
CA SER A 19 11.06 -21.87 7.43
C SER A 19 10.49 -22.50 8.70
N SER A 20 9.24 -22.21 9.03
CA SER A 20 8.53 -22.81 10.18
C SER A 20 8.34 -24.34 10.05
N ARG A 21 8.44 -24.88 8.82
CA ARG A 21 8.36 -26.33 8.56
C ARG A 21 9.59 -27.09 9.07
N ASN A 22 10.74 -26.42 9.15
CA ASN A 22 11.95 -27.05 9.64
C ASN A 22 12.08 -26.88 11.15
N LYS A 23 11.97 -27.99 11.89
CA LYS A 23 12.06 -27.99 13.36
C LYS A 23 13.49 -28.05 13.88
N ARG A 24 14.42 -28.64 13.10
CA ARG A 24 15.82 -28.82 13.50
C ARG A 24 16.70 -27.95 12.62
N LYS A 25 16.99 -26.76 13.12
CA LYS A 25 17.82 -25.78 12.44
C LYS A 25 19.28 -26.21 12.44
N MET A 26 19.96 -26.01 11.32
CA MET A 26 21.39 -26.23 11.19
C MET A 26 22.15 -25.27 12.10
N THR A 27 23.13 -25.78 12.84
CA THR A 27 24.00 -24.92 13.66
C THR A 27 25.10 -24.31 12.81
N ARG A 28 25.71 -23.24 13.32
CA ARG A 28 26.86 -22.59 12.68
C ARG A 28 27.98 -23.59 12.36
N ASP A 29 28.35 -24.42 13.33
CA ASP A 29 29.46 -25.36 13.17
C ASP A 29 29.13 -26.45 12.14
N GLN A 30 27.85 -26.86 12.05
CA GLN A 30 27.37 -27.76 10.99
C GLN A 30 27.48 -27.10 9.61
N TYR A 31 27.10 -25.83 9.47
CA TYR A 31 27.22 -25.07 8.22
C TYR A 31 28.68 -24.96 7.75
N LEU A 32 29.61 -24.62 8.65
CA LEU A 32 31.03 -24.56 8.33
C LEU A 32 31.58 -25.92 7.90
N ASN A 33 31.17 -26.99 8.60
CA ASN A 33 31.60 -28.35 8.27
C ASN A 33 31.07 -28.83 6.91
N GLN A 34 29.86 -28.42 6.52
CA GLN A 34 29.27 -28.77 5.22
C GLN A 34 30.05 -28.19 4.03
N LEU A 35 30.78 -27.08 4.25
CA LEU A 35 31.53 -26.39 3.20
C LEU A 35 33.04 -26.70 3.22
N ARG A 36 33.49 -27.66 4.04
CA ARG A 36 34.90 -28.08 4.04
C ARG A 36 35.30 -28.76 2.73
N GLY A 37 36.46 -28.37 2.19
CA GLY A 37 37.05 -28.99 0.99
C GLY A 37 36.29 -28.71 -0.31
N THR A 38 35.39 -27.72 -0.31
CA THR A 38 34.47 -27.47 -1.43
C THR A 38 35.00 -26.46 -2.45
N CYS A 39 36.16 -25.85 -2.20
CA CYS A 39 36.82 -25.01 -3.20
C CYS A 39 37.34 -25.84 -4.37
N LYS A 40 37.55 -25.21 -5.54
CA LYS A 40 38.03 -25.91 -6.75
C LYS A 40 39.36 -26.64 -6.56
N ASP A 41 40.20 -26.12 -5.68
CA ASP A 41 41.52 -26.65 -5.32
C ASP A 41 41.46 -27.67 -4.17
N GLY A 42 40.26 -28.07 -3.71
CA GLY A 42 40.06 -28.94 -2.56
C GLY A 42 40.27 -28.25 -1.21
N SER A 43 40.49 -26.93 -1.20
CA SER A 43 40.57 -26.14 0.04
C SER A 43 39.17 -25.85 0.62
N SER A 44 39.13 -25.25 1.81
CA SER A 44 37.89 -24.80 2.44
C SER A 44 37.75 -23.29 2.33
N PRO A 45 36.53 -22.75 2.14
CA PRO A 45 36.31 -21.31 2.23
C PRO A 45 36.70 -20.76 3.60
N ASN A 46 37.03 -19.46 3.67
CA ASN A 46 37.44 -18.82 4.91
C ASN A 46 36.38 -19.01 6.03
N PRO A 47 36.71 -19.67 7.16
CA PRO A 47 35.76 -19.94 8.23
C PRO A 47 35.18 -18.70 8.91
N ALA A 48 35.95 -17.62 9.02
CA ALA A 48 35.47 -16.37 9.62
C ALA A 48 34.40 -15.71 8.73
N MET A 49 34.62 -15.71 7.42
CA MET A 49 33.64 -15.23 6.44
C MET A 49 32.35 -16.06 6.49
N LEU A 50 32.45 -17.39 6.58
CA LEU A 50 31.27 -18.27 6.68
C LEU A 50 30.52 -18.08 8.01
N HIS A 51 31.23 -17.80 9.10
CA HIS A 51 30.63 -17.44 10.38
C HIS A 51 29.83 -16.14 10.26
N ASP A 52 30.41 -15.10 9.66
CA ASP A 52 29.74 -13.81 9.47
C ASP A 52 28.49 -13.94 8.59
N PHE A 53 28.55 -14.79 7.56
CA PHE A 53 27.36 -15.10 6.76
C PHE A 53 26.29 -15.81 7.56
N TYR A 54 26.65 -16.84 8.32
CA TYR A 54 25.69 -17.56 9.16
C TYR A 54 25.02 -16.62 10.15
N THR A 55 25.81 -15.79 10.84
CA THR A 55 25.30 -14.86 11.85
C THR A 55 24.31 -13.86 11.25
N ARG A 56 24.61 -13.32 10.06
CA ARG A 56 23.71 -12.40 9.35
C ARG A 56 22.43 -13.08 8.89
N VAL A 57 22.53 -14.24 8.24
CA VAL A 57 21.36 -14.99 7.78
C VAL A 57 20.50 -15.42 8.96
N ALA A 58 21.10 -15.85 10.07
CA ALA A 58 20.36 -16.23 11.28
C ALA A 58 19.61 -15.04 11.90
N ARG A 59 20.21 -13.84 11.86
CA ARG A 59 19.63 -12.63 12.46
C ARG A 59 18.40 -12.13 11.70
N LEU A 60 18.46 -12.07 10.36
CA LEU A 60 17.37 -11.53 9.53
C LEU A 60 17.20 -12.35 8.25
N GLU A 61 15.96 -12.76 7.98
CA GLU A 61 15.60 -13.42 6.73
C GLU A 61 15.79 -12.48 5.53
N TRP A 62 16.36 -12.99 4.44
CA TRP A 62 16.60 -12.20 3.21
C TRP A 62 15.36 -11.63 2.55
N ALA A 63 14.17 -12.14 2.88
CA ALA A 63 12.90 -11.55 2.45
C ALA A 63 12.76 -10.09 2.93
N VAL A 64 13.49 -9.70 3.98
CA VAL A 64 13.58 -8.34 4.49
C VAL A 64 14.81 -7.68 3.88
N GLU A 65 14.58 -6.62 3.09
CA GLU A 65 15.67 -5.81 2.52
C GLU A 65 16.38 -5.05 3.65
N GLU A 66 17.71 -4.99 3.62
CA GLU A 66 18.48 -4.13 4.53
C GLU A 66 18.38 -2.67 4.09
N ARG A 67 18.29 -1.74 5.05
CA ARG A 67 18.05 -0.32 4.74
C ARG A 67 19.05 0.28 3.75
N ILE A 68 20.33 -0.08 3.85
CA ILE A 68 21.41 0.40 2.96
C ILE A 68 21.23 -0.03 1.49
N HIS A 69 20.44 -1.09 1.25
CA HIS A 69 20.16 -1.62 -0.08
C HIS A 69 18.77 -1.21 -0.58
N MET A 70 17.95 -0.55 0.25
CA MET A 70 16.61 -0.12 -0.13
C MET A 70 16.66 1.07 -1.10
N ARG A 71 15.91 0.97 -2.20
CA ARG A 71 15.59 2.15 -3.01
C ARG A 71 14.51 2.96 -2.30
N VAL A 72 14.90 4.08 -1.69
CA VAL A 72 13.95 4.97 -0.99
C VAL A 72 13.09 5.72 -2.01
N VAL A 73 11.81 5.36 -2.10
CA VAL A 73 10.80 6.07 -2.91
C VAL A 73 10.27 7.26 -2.12
N ARG A 74 9.94 7.02 -0.85
CA ARG A 74 9.43 8.02 0.09
C ARG A 74 9.73 7.55 1.51
N GLU A 75 10.05 8.48 2.39
CA GLU A 75 10.17 8.21 3.82
C GLU A 75 9.60 9.36 4.64
N GLY A 76 9.27 9.09 5.91
CA GLY A 76 8.75 10.10 6.82
C GLY A 76 7.97 9.52 8.00
N TRP A 77 7.64 10.38 8.95
CA TRP A 77 6.89 10.00 10.13
C TRP A 77 5.41 9.75 9.82
N VAL A 78 4.89 8.64 10.35
CA VAL A 78 3.47 8.28 10.27
C VAL A 78 2.97 7.81 11.63
N HIS A 79 1.66 7.94 11.86
CA HIS A 79 1.00 7.45 13.06
C HIS A 79 0.11 6.27 12.69
N LYS A 80 0.53 5.05 13.06
CA LYS A 80 -0.26 3.85 12.86
C LYS A 80 -1.42 3.83 13.84
N LYS A 81 -2.64 3.87 13.31
CA LYS A 81 -3.86 3.76 14.12
C LYS A 81 -3.90 2.40 14.83
N SER A 82 -4.26 2.43 16.11
CA SER A 82 -4.52 1.22 16.86
C SER A 82 -5.89 0.63 16.47
N SER A 83 -5.94 -0.68 16.24
CA SER A 83 -7.19 -1.44 16.08
C SER A 83 -7.86 -1.77 17.42
N ARG A 84 -7.15 -1.59 18.54
CA ARG A 84 -7.70 -1.76 19.90
C ARG A 84 -8.61 -0.56 20.24
N LYS A 85 -9.47 -0.75 21.26
CA LYS A 85 -10.49 0.19 21.80
C LYS A 85 -10.23 1.67 21.49
N VAL A 86 -11.30 2.42 21.32
CA VAL A 86 -11.41 3.87 20.98
C VAL A 86 -10.35 4.81 21.62
N ASN A 87 -9.74 4.44 22.75
CA ASN A 87 -8.74 5.25 23.47
C ASN A 87 -7.29 4.75 23.35
N ALA A 88 -7.01 3.76 22.50
CA ALA A 88 -5.64 3.27 22.32
C ALA A 88 -4.83 4.32 21.53
N GLN A 89 -3.70 4.75 22.11
CA GLN A 89 -2.81 5.72 21.48
C GLN A 89 -2.25 5.19 20.16
N ASP A 90 -2.20 6.07 19.16
CA ASP A 90 -1.57 5.77 17.88
C ASP A 90 -0.07 5.60 18.07
N LYS A 91 0.51 4.63 17.36
CA LYS A 91 1.95 4.40 17.41
C LYS A 91 2.64 5.25 16.35
N ARG A 92 3.50 6.17 16.77
CA ARG A 92 4.41 6.91 15.87
C ARG A 92 5.50 5.96 15.37
N LEU A 93 5.73 5.96 14.06
CA LEU A 93 6.69 5.11 13.36
C LEU A 93 7.36 5.92 12.26
N TYR A 94 8.62 5.63 11.97
CA TYR A 94 9.28 6.15 10.79
C TYR A 94 9.05 5.18 9.63
N ALA A 95 8.34 5.62 8.59
CA ALA A 95 8.00 4.79 7.44
C ALA A 95 8.98 5.01 6.28
N LEU A 96 9.32 3.94 5.56
CA LEU A 96 10.15 3.97 4.35
C LEU A 96 9.50 3.07 3.30
N LEU A 97 9.11 3.65 2.18
CA LEU A 97 8.58 2.96 1.01
C LEU A 97 9.73 2.57 0.09
N SER A 98 9.88 1.27 -0.15
CA SER A 98 10.69 0.69 -1.22
C SER A 98 9.76 0.14 -2.32
N SER A 99 10.33 -0.41 -3.39
CA SER A 99 9.55 -1.00 -4.50
C SER A 99 8.77 -2.25 -4.12
N ARG A 100 9.17 -2.96 -3.06
CA ARG A 100 8.57 -4.25 -2.66
C ARG A 100 7.67 -4.17 -1.42
N ALA A 101 7.95 -3.23 -0.52
CA ALA A 101 7.33 -3.16 0.79
C ALA A 101 7.37 -1.74 1.37
N LEU A 102 6.44 -1.49 2.29
CA LEU A 102 6.46 -0.37 3.21
C LEU A 102 7.05 -0.83 4.55
N TYR A 103 8.24 -0.34 4.88
CA TYR A 103 8.98 -0.65 6.09
C TYR A 103 8.69 0.37 7.19
N PHE A 104 8.74 -0.07 8.44
CA PHE A 104 8.52 0.75 9.62
C PHE A 104 9.66 0.56 10.61
N PHE A 105 10.23 1.68 11.05
CA PHE A 105 11.31 1.76 12.01
C PHE A 105 10.81 2.44 13.29
N ALA A 106 11.47 2.19 14.42
CA ALA A 106 11.17 2.93 15.64
C ALA A 106 11.67 4.37 15.49
N GLU A 107 12.90 4.52 15.01
CA GLU A 107 13.57 5.79 14.76
C GLU A 107 14.11 5.92 13.33
N ALA A 108 14.28 7.16 12.89
CA ALA A 108 14.80 7.47 11.56
C ALA A 108 16.27 7.08 11.37
N SER A 109 17.02 6.81 12.43
CA SER A 109 18.42 6.35 12.40
C SER A 109 18.57 4.83 12.39
N ASP A 110 17.49 4.07 12.62
CA ASP A 110 17.56 2.62 12.74
C ASP A 110 17.95 1.97 11.41
N THR A 111 18.80 0.94 11.48
CA THR A 111 19.22 0.18 10.31
C THR A 111 18.28 -0.99 10.01
N GLU A 112 17.58 -1.50 11.03
CA GLU A 112 16.69 -2.65 10.94
C GLU A 112 15.23 -2.23 11.17
N PRO A 113 14.30 -2.65 10.30
CA PRO A 113 12.90 -2.33 10.47
C PRO A 113 12.30 -3.12 11.64
N ALA A 114 11.39 -2.48 12.38
CA ALA A 114 10.58 -3.13 13.40
C ALA A 114 9.37 -3.89 12.80
N ALA A 115 8.92 -3.48 11.61
CA ALA A 115 7.86 -4.16 10.88
C ALA A 115 7.89 -3.79 9.40
N TYR A 116 7.20 -4.56 8.56
CA TYR A 116 6.95 -4.21 7.16
C TYR A 116 5.61 -4.74 6.67
N ILE A 117 5.09 -4.13 5.61
CA ILE A 117 3.93 -4.60 4.83
C ILE A 117 4.40 -4.80 3.39
N ARG A 118 4.26 -6.01 2.84
CA ARG A 118 4.48 -6.25 1.40
C ARG A 118 3.38 -5.57 0.59
N LEU A 119 3.74 -4.98 -0.55
CA LEU A 119 2.79 -4.25 -1.40
C LEU A 119 2.00 -5.18 -2.32
N GLU A 120 2.57 -6.34 -2.65
CA GLU A 120 1.89 -7.37 -3.44
C GLU A 120 0.58 -7.81 -2.77
N GLY A 121 -0.52 -7.78 -3.53
CA GLY A 121 -1.85 -8.14 -3.05
C GLY A 121 -2.52 -7.08 -2.16
N MET A 122 -1.91 -5.90 -1.97
CA MET A 122 -2.50 -4.78 -1.25
C MET A 122 -3.03 -3.70 -2.21
N THR A 123 -3.97 -2.91 -1.69
CA THR A 123 -4.50 -1.67 -2.27
C THR A 123 -4.41 -0.56 -1.21
N VAL A 124 -4.30 0.68 -1.64
CA VAL A 124 -4.29 1.85 -0.74
C VAL A 124 -5.43 2.83 -1.05
N VAL A 125 -6.11 3.26 0.01
CA VAL A 125 -7.20 4.23 -0.06
C VAL A 125 -6.99 5.41 0.88
N PRO A 126 -7.49 6.61 0.56
CA PRO A 126 -7.49 7.73 1.50
C PRO A 126 -8.36 7.40 2.72
N LEU A 127 -8.02 7.99 3.87
CA LEU A 127 -8.89 7.94 5.05
C LEU A 127 -10.18 8.78 4.84
N PRO A 128 -11.25 8.51 5.61
CA PRO A 128 -12.48 9.30 5.56
C PRO A 128 -12.25 10.79 5.82
N LYS A 129 -13.15 11.64 5.30
CA LYS A 129 -13.08 13.11 5.35
C LYS A 129 -12.71 13.64 6.74
N GLY A 130 -11.78 14.59 6.79
CA GLY A 130 -11.30 15.23 8.02
C GLY A 130 -10.09 14.56 8.68
N ARG A 131 -9.50 13.53 8.07
CA ARG A 131 -8.24 12.91 8.53
C ARG A 131 -7.22 12.86 7.40
N PHE A 132 -6.01 13.37 7.64
CA PHE A 132 -4.91 13.28 6.69
C PHE A 132 -4.21 11.93 6.85
N GLY A 133 -4.33 11.08 5.83
CA GLY A 133 -3.67 9.78 5.85
C GLY A 133 -4.20 8.79 4.82
N PHE A 134 -3.80 7.54 4.99
CA PHE A 134 -4.13 6.44 4.09
C PHE A 134 -4.41 5.16 4.87
N GLU A 135 -5.15 4.26 4.25
CA GLU A 135 -5.40 2.92 4.73
C GLU A 135 -4.93 1.91 3.69
N MET A 136 -4.11 0.96 4.13
CA MET A 136 -3.73 -0.21 3.35
C MET A 136 -4.66 -1.36 3.70
N ARG A 137 -5.18 -2.06 2.68
CA ARG A 137 -6.08 -3.21 2.84
C ARG A 137 -5.83 -4.22 1.72
N PRO A 138 -6.19 -5.51 1.90
CA PRO A 138 -6.05 -6.49 0.84
C PRO A 138 -6.89 -6.15 -0.39
N LEU A 139 -6.38 -6.48 -1.57
CA LEU A 139 -7.15 -6.38 -2.81
C LEU A 139 -8.27 -7.43 -2.80
N SER A 140 -9.52 -6.98 -2.77
CA SER A 140 -10.72 -7.78 -2.44
C SER A 140 -11.17 -8.84 -3.47
N HIS A 141 -10.28 -9.32 -4.35
CA HIS A 141 -10.64 -10.22 -5.46
C HIS A 141 -10.07 -11.64 -5.39
N ILE A 142 -9.31 -12.03 -4.36
CA ILE A 142 -8.85 -13.43 -4.24
C ILE A 142 -9.92 -14.24 -3.51
N LYS A 143 -10.96 -14.66 -4.25
CA LYS A 143 -12.06 -15.51 -3.76
C LYS A 143 -11.76 -17.01 -3.80
N ASP A 144 -10.65 -17.44 -4.39
CA ASP A 144 -10.27 -18.85 -4.39
C ASP A 144 -9.35 -19.17 -3.22
N GLY A 145 -9.92 -19.91 -2.28
CA GLY A 145 -9.36 -20.22 -0.98
C GLY A 145 -7.98 -20.85 -1.06
N LYS A 146 -6.96 -20.03 -0.83
CA LYS A 146 -5.74 -20.35 -0.10
C LYS A 146 -5.19 -19.04 0.46
N ASP A 147 -5.28 -18.96 1.78
CA ASP A 147 -4.84 -17.90 2.68
C ASP A 147 -3.62 -17.09 2.16
N THR A 148 -3.90 -16.08 1.35
CA THR A 148 -2.97 -15.02 0.94
C THR A 148 -3.41 -13.73 1.61
N GLU A 149 -3.81 -13.83 2.88
CA GLU A 149 -4.07 -12.64 3.68
C GLU A 149 -2.73 -11.92 3.84
N VAL A 150 -2.53 -10.86 3.05
CA VAL A 150 -1.33 -10.03 3.15
C VAL A 150 -1.38 -9.35 4.51
N ARG A 151 -0.39 -9.64 5.36
CA ARG A 151 -0.34 -9.13 6.74
C ARG A 151 0.94 -8.34 6.96
N MET A 152 0.86 -7.34 7.83
CA MET A 152 2.05 -6.72 8.40
C MET A 152 2.87 -7.79 9.13
N VAL A 153 4.14 -7.89 8.82
CA VAL A 153 5.10 -8.74 9.52
C VAL A 153 5.85 -7.86 10.51
N LYS A 154 5.79 -8.21 11.79
CA LYS A 154 6.57 -7.58 12.85
C LYS A 154 7.86 -8.36 13.05
N LEU A 155 8.96 -7.65 13.26
CA LEU A 155 10.26 -8.21 13.56
C LEU A 155 10.54 -7.92 15.02
N LEU A 156 10.57 -8.97 15.84
CA LEU A 156 10.69 -8.87 17.29
C LEU A 156 11.97 -9.54 17.74
N ASP A 157 12.82 -8.81 18.45
CA ASP A 157 13.91 -9.41 19.22
C ASP A 157 13.34 -10.00 20.51
N LYS A 158 13.54 -11.30 20.72
CA LYS A 158 13.11 -12.01 21.93
C LYS A 158 14.21 -12.07 23.01
N GLY A 159 15.26 -11.26 22.87
CA GLY A 159 16.37 -11.13 23.82
C GLY A 159 17.57 -12.02 23.50
N ASN A 160 17.58 -12.69 22.35
CA ASN A 160 18.71 -13.51 21.88
C ASN A 160 19.42 -12.89 20.67
N GLY A 161 19.05 -11.67 20.25
CA GLY A 161 19.62 -10.98 19.10
C GLY A 161 19.17 -11.54 17.75
N VAL A 162 18.25 -12.51 17.73
CA VAL A 162 17.63 -13.05 16.51
C VAL A 162 16.22 -12.47 16.40
N LEU A 163 15.93 -11.88 15.24
CA LEU A 163 14.60 -11.33 14.98
C LEU A 163 13.64 -12.46 14.62
N VAL A 164 12.53 -12.53 15.35
CA VAL A 164 11.43 -13.42 15.06
C VAL A 164 10.37 -12.66 14.28
N SER A 165 10.00 -13.18 13.11
CA SER A 165 8.89 -12.66 12.33
C SER A 165 7.54 -13.11 12.90
N GLU A 166 6.65 -12.16 13.21
CA GLU A 166 5.28 -12.42 13.65
C GLU A 166 4.28 -11.71 12.72
N GLN A 167 3.35 -12.47 12.13
CA GLN A 167 2.30 -11.88 11.30
C GLN A 167 1.21 -11.24 12.15
N SER A 168 0.81 -10.02 11.79
CA SER A 168 -0.33 -9.32 12.37
C SER A 168 -1.62 -10.16 12.24
N ARG A 169 -2.54 -10.02 13.20
CA ARG A 169 -3.91 -10.57 13.07
C ARG A 169 -4.81 -9.73 12.18
N HIS A 170 -4.47 -8.47 11.98
CA HIS A 170 -5.19 -7.55 11.10
C HIS A 170 -4.57 -7.59 9.70
N SER A 171 -5.43 -7.45 8.69
CA SER A 171 -5.08 -7.26 7.29
C SER A 171 -5.21 -5.81 6.82
N THR A 172 -5.94 -4.98 7.57
CA THR A 172 -6.13 -3.55 7.28
C THR A 172 -5.32 -2.68 8.26
N PHE A 173 -4.67 -1.65 7.74
CA PHE A 173 -3.80 -0.75 8.50
C PHE A 173 -4.02 0.71 8.09
N ALA A 174 -4.52 1.51 9.01
CA ALA A 174 -4.69 2.96 8.83
C ALA A 174 -3.49 3.73 9.41
N PHE A 175 -3.02 4.73 8.66
CA PHE A 175 -1.91 5.60 9.02
C PHE A 175 -2.31 7.06 8.83
N THR A 176 -2.03 7.91 9.82
CA THR A 176 -2.21 9.36 9.72
C THR A 176 -0.89 10.10 9.67
N VAL A 177 -0.90 11.26 9.01
CA VAL A 177 0.23 12.17 8.84
C VAL A 177 -0.19 13.59 9.23
N GLU A 178 0.76 14.53 9.23
CA GLU A 178 0.53 15.88 9.77
C GLU A 178 -0.21 16.77 8.77
N THR A 179 0.00 16.55 7.47
CA THR A 179 -0.55 17.42 6.42
C THR A 179 -1.29 16.66 5.32
N GLU A 180 -2.24 17.33 4.67
CA GLU A 180 -2.93 16.80 3.49
C GLU A 180 -1.97 16.51 2.33
N ARG A 181 -0.96 17.37 2.14
CA ARG A 181 0.07 17.19 1.10
C ARG A 181 0.87 15.91 1.31
N GLU A 182 1.24 15.60 2.55
CA GLU A 182 1.90 14.33 2.87
C GLU A 182 0.98 13.15 2.62
N ALA A 183 -0.30 13.25 3.01
CA ALA A 183 -1.27 12.18 2.81
C ALA A 183 -1.43 11.85 1.32
N ALA A 184 -1.60 12.89 0.47
CA ALA A 184 -1.66 12.73 -0.98
C ALA A 184 -0.35 12.17 -1.55
N GLY A 185 0.80 12.63 -1.04
CA GLY A 185 2.11 12.15 -1.46
C GLY A 185 2.35 10.68 -1.13
N TRP A 186 1.93 10.21 0.05
CA TRP A 186 1.98 8.80 0.44
C TRP A 186 1.02 7.96 -0.40
N LEU A 187 -0.22 8.42 -0.59
CA LEU A 187 -1.21 7.71 -1.44
C LEU A 187 -0.70 7.52 -2.86
N CYS A 188 -0.20 8.58 -3.49
CA CYS A 188 0.34 8.51 -4.85
C CYS A 188 1.54 7.56 -4.92
N ALA A 189 2.51 7.73 -4.02
CA ALA A 189 3.73 6.92 -4.04
C ALA A 189 3.46 5.43 -3.79
N ILE A 190 2.55 5.09 -2.86
CA ILE A 190 2.20 3.69 -2.58
C ILE A 190 1.46 3.07 -3.78
N ARG A 191 0.55 3.83 -4.42
CA ARG A 191 -0.22 3.37 -5.59
C ARG A 191 0.64 2.92 -6.76
N ASP A 192 1.79 3.54 -6.97
CA ASP A 192 2.72 3.18 -8.05
C ASP A 192 3.29 1.76 -7.88
N TYR A 193 3.18 1.17 -6.69
CA TYR A 193 3.72 -0.15 -6.35
C TYR A 193 2.66 -1.12 -5.80
N THR A 194 1.38 -0.75 -5.79
CA THR A 194 0.25 -1.63 -5.48
C THR A 194 -0.49 -2.00 -6.77
N LEU A 195 -1.18 -3.15 -6.77
CA LEU A 195 -1.99 -3.61 -7.92
C LEU A 195 -3.36 -2.92 -7.97
N ASP A 196 -3.38 -1.63 -7.63
CA ASP A 196 -4.61 -0.85 -7.71
C ASP A 196 -5.11 -0.86 -9.17
N PRO A 197 -6.39 -1.19 -9.41
CA PRO A 197 -6.92 -1.10 -10.77
C PRO A 197 -6.67 0.32 -11.27
N PRO A 198 -6.24 0.49 -12.55
CA PRO A 198 -6.07 1.82 -13.13
C PRO A 198 -7.35 2.58 -12.84
N SER A 199 -7.24 3.69 -12.11
CA SER A 199 -8.42 4.48 -11.79
C SER A 199 -9.12 4.76 -13.11
N HIS A 200 -10.34 4.25 -13.28
CA HIS A 200 -11.26 4.85 -14.24
C HIS A 200 -11.46 6.27 -13.71
N VAL A 201 -10.60 7.18 -14.13
CA VAL A 201 -10.86 8.59 -14.02
C VAL A 201 -12.14 8.75 -14.82
N SER A 202 -13.27 8.78 -14.12
CA SER A 202 -14.55 9.01 -14.73
C SER A 202 -14.37 10.26 -15.58
N SER A 203 -14.52 10.11 -16.88
CA SER A 203 -14.49 11.15 -17.89
C SER A 203 -15.71 12.07 -17.75
N ALA A 204 -15.97 12.55 -16.53
CA ALA A 204 -17.02 13.48 -16.14
C ALA A 204 -16.51 14.93 -16.10
N ALA A 205 -15.43 15.22 -16.83
CA ALA A 205 -14.92 16.58 -17.05
C ALA A 205 -14.48 16.72 -18.50
N LYS A 206 -15.42 16.58 -19.44
CA LYS A 206 -15.33 17.04 -20.85
C LYS A 206 -16.72 16.97 -21.51
N ARG A 207 -17.67 17.74 -20.99
CA ARG A 207 -18.87 18.17 -21.72
C ARG A 207 -19.28 19.56 -21.24
N VAL A 208 -18.41 20.52 -21.48
CA VAL A 208 -18.83 21.91 -21.73
C VAL A 208 -18.00 22.32 -22.96
N ASP A 209 -18.66 22.99 -23.90
CA ASP A 209 -18.17 23.48 -25.21
C ASP A 209 -18.57 22.62 -26.42
N SER A 210 -19.85 22.75 -26.80
CA SER A 210 -20.27 22.93 -28.21
C SER A 210 -21.80 23.09 -28.28
N ILE A 211 -22.28 24.30 -28.00
CA ILE A 211 -23.54 24.81 -28.54
C ILE A 211 -23.17 25.93 -29.51
N ASN A 212 -23.78 25.89 -30.70
CA ASN A 212 -23.76 26.83 -31.83
C ASN A 212 -22.81 26.49 -32.98
N HIS A 213 -23.32 25.71 -33.95
CA HIS A 213 -23.65 26.31 -35.24
C HIS A 213 -24.68 25.45 -35.99
N THR A 214 -25.81 26.06 -36.33
CA THR A 214 -26.79 25.61 -37.32
C THR A 214 -26.30 25.93 -38.73
N ASP A 215 -26.62 25.03 -39.67
CA ASP A 215 -26.87 25.16 -41.11
C ASP A 215 -26.48 23.80 -41.74
N GLY A 216 -27.21 23.09 -42.58
CA GLY A 216 -28.45 23.28 -43.32
C GLY A 216 -28.45 22.17 -44.40
N SER A 217 -29.63 21.81 -44.91
CA SER A 217 -29.86 21.03 -46.15
C SER A 217 -30.10 19.51 -46.07
N SER A 218 -31.39 19.20 -46.27
CA SER A 218 -31.92 18.34 -47.34
C SER A 218 -31.82 16.81 -47.21
N SER A 219 -32.95 16.15 -46.92
CA SER A 219 -33.47 15.10 -47.80
C SER A 219 -34.96 14.80 -47.53
N THR A 220 -35.63 14.40 -48.59
CA THR A 220 -37.05 14.53 -48.89
C THR A 220 -37.87 13.30 -48.49
N THR A 221 -39.19 13.53 -48.32
CA THR A 221 -40.32 12.61 -48.59
C THR A 221 -40.79 11.67 -47.48
N ARG A 222 -42.00 11.89 -46.94
CA ARG A 222 -43.26 11.20 -47.35
C ARG A 222 -44.44 11.42 -46.36
N ARG A 223 -45.28 12.41 -46.68
CA ARG A 223 -46.76 12.40 -46.71
C ARG A 223 -47.54 11.51 -45.71
N ARG A 224 -48.31 12.14 -44.80
CA ARG A 224 -49.77 11.89 -44.64
C ARG A 224 -50.49 13.00 -43.83
N ARG A 225 -51.68 13.37 -44.33
CA ARG A 225 -52.62 14.43 -43.92
C ARG A 225 -53.45 14.06 -42.68
N ARG A 226 -53.88 15.08 -41.91
CA ARG A 226 -55.25 15.38 -41.40
C ARG A 226 -55.15 16.50 -40.32
N THR A 227 -55.47 17.78 -40.60
CA THR A 227 -56.78 18.50 -40.58
C THR A 227 -57.43 18.71 -39.20
N GLY A 228 -57.66 19.99 -38.85
CA GLY A 228 -58.48 20.55 -37.74
C GLY A 228 -57.66 21.58 -36.94
N SER A 229 -57.71 22.92 -37.15
CA SER A 229 -58.78 23.92 -36.86
C SER A 229 -59.24 23.84 -35.38
N LEU A 230 -59.31 24.89 -34.54
CA LEU A 230 -59.49 26.33 -34.65
C LEU A 230 -58.87 27.05 -33.41
N ASP A 231 -58.18 28.18 -33.64
CA ASP A 231 -58.36 29.54 -33.08
C ASP A 231 -58.58 29.87 -31.57
N PRO A 232 -58.31 31.15 -31.16
CA PRO A 232 -57.63 31.53 -29.91
C PRO A 232 -58.45 32.45 -28.97
N GLU A 233 -58.00 32.64 -27.72
CA GLU A 233 -58.40 33.76 -26.83
C GLU A 233 -57.41 33.83 -25.64
N ALA A 234 -56.50 34.81 -25.55
CA ALA A 234 -56.63 36.16 -25.01
C ALA A 234 -57.13 36.24 -23.54
N ALA A 235 -56.23 36.55 -22.60
CA ALA A 235 -56.51 37.42 -21.45
C ALA A 235 -55.21 37.85 -20.77
N ALA A 236 -55.09 39.16 -20.57
CA ALA A 236 -53.96 39.87 -20.02
C ALA A 236 -54.16 40.20 -18.52
N ALA A 237 -53.08 40.76 -17.94
CA ALA A 237 -53.05 41.62 -16.74
C ALA A 237 -53.15 40.90 -15.37
N SER A 238 -52.49 41.30 -14.28
CA SER A 238 -51.46 42.33 -14.00
C SER A 238 -51.11 42.24 -12.49
N ILE A 239 -49.81 42.31 -12.17
CA ILE A 239 -49.15 43.20 -11.19
C ILE A 239 -49.91 43.55 -9.87
N THR A 240 -49.40 43.13 -8.70
CA THR A 240 -48.67 43.94 -7.68
C THR A 240 -48.51 43.19 -6.33
N PRO A 241 -47.51 43.58 -5.49
CA PRO A 241 -47.07 42.87 -4.28
C PRO A 241 -47.60 43.49 -2.98
N ASP A 242 -47.45 42.79 -1.85
CA ASP A 242 -47.59 43.39 -0.52
C ASP A 242 -46.53 42.86 0.48
N GLU A 243 -46.05 43.80 1.29
CA GLU A 243 -45.07 43.72 2.36
C GLU A 243 -45.63 43.07 3.63
N SER A 244 -44.74 42.59 4.51
CA SER A 244 -44.82 42.50 5.99
C SER A 244 -43.84 41.40 6.43
N GLY A 245 -42.73 41.60 7.15
CA GLY A 245 -42.50 42.47 8.29
C GLY A 245 -42.50 41.64 9.58
N LYS A 246 -41.34 41.15 10.08
CA LYS A 246 -41.00 41.16 11.52
C LYS A 246 -39.59 40.61 11.86
N ILE A 247 -38.92 41.43 12.65
CA ILE A 247 -37.67 41.22 13.39
C ILE A 247 -37.99 40.46 14.68
N MET A 248 -37.14 39.48 15.07
CA MET A 248 -37.07 38.97 16.44
C MET A 248 -35.62 39.02 16.95
N LYS A 249 -35.44 39.71 18.07
CA LYS A 249 -34.24 39.75 18.91
C LYS A 249 -34.12 38.44 19.71
N ARG A 250 -32.89 37.94 19.86
CA ARG A 250 -32.52 36.94 20.89
C ARG A 250 -31.93 37.64 22.11
N VAL A 251 -32.40 37.22 23.28
CA VAL A 251 -31.67 37.25 24.55
C VAL A 251 -30.96 35.89 24.66
#